data_AF-A0AAD7EIM2-F1
#
_entry.id   AF-A0AAD7EIM2-F1
#
_cell.length_a   1.000
_cell.length_b   1.000
_cell.length_c   1.000
_cell.angle_alpha   90.00
_cell.angle_beta   90.00
_cell.angle_gamma   90.00
#
_symmetry.space_group_name_H-M   'P 1'
#
loop_
_entity.id
_entity.type
_entity.pdbx_description
1 polymer ?
#
loop_
_entity_poly.entity_id
_entity_poly.type
_entity_poly.pdbx_seq_one_letter_code
_entity_poly.pdbx_strand_id
1 'polypeptide(L)'
;VPNLRLHQEQASINMVKGVSMLLDVPTGGGKTLAFWWPLLYHWAPDDDTEQTPKIILIISPLVALMGEQANDLIQCGIPAIALTSETPNLEEALKDFGLNEFRVAFVRPEMAIGNSFHQHVLKSEVFQANNIGLVIDELHAVDKLVTEDFRVSYSELATLIKHLLTGVPIMRASATLPPILQNSVVYKLGVSTNYDHLAFSNAKPDIRLSVRILQHKLGSYADLLPLFLENAAGAADFSQTLIYVNSCKEAEEIQDFLWHHCPEAIPVVAFEFYHRYIAESQKVHIQENIRDGTLQGVPTTDALGVVGDLCMPV
;
A
#
# COMPACT_ATOMS: atom_id res chain seq x y z
N VAL A 1 -8.00 -20.88 14.11
CA VAL A 1 -8.37 -19.96 13.02
C VAL A 1 -7.88 -18.58 13.43
N PRO A 2 -7.00 -17.92 12.68
CA PRO A 2 -6.63 -16.54 13.00
C PRO A 2 -7.89 -15.66 12.89
N ASN A 3 -8.16 -14.86 13.91
CA ASN A 3 -9.29 -13.94 13.93
C ASN A 3 -8.94 -12.68 13.14
N LEU A 4 -9.93 -12.07 12.48
CA LEU A 4 -9.79 -10.75 11.90
C LEU A 4 -9.43 -9.72 12.98
N ARG A 5 -8.60 -8.73 12.64
CA ARG A 5 -8.41 -7.55 13.49
C ARG A 5 -9.72 -6.76 13.51
N LEU A 6 -10.00 -6.06 14.61
CA LEU A 6 -11.25 -5.32 14.82
C LEU A 6 -11.61 -4.38 13.64
N HIS A 7 -10.62 -3.66 13.11
CA HIS A 7 -10.84 -2.76 11.98
C HIS A 7 -11.18 -3.50 10.68
N GLN A 8 -10.60 -4.68 10.47
CA GLN A 8 -10.89 -5.52 9.30
C GLN A 8 -12.32 -6.05 9.39
N GLU A 9 -12.74 -6.52 10.56
CA GLU A 9 -14.09 -7.00 10.82
C GLU A 9 -15.13 -5.89 10.64
N GLN A 10 -14.97 -4.75 11.31
CA GLN A 10 -15.92 -3.63 11.22
C GLN A 10 -16.04 -3.09 9.80
N ALA A 11 -14.90 -2.89 9.11
CA ALA A 11 -14.91 -2.44 7.73
C ALA A 11 -15.63 -3.43 6.81
N SER A 12 -15.35 -4.73 6.98
CA SER A 12 -16.00 -5.78 6.21
C SER A 12 -17.50 -5.83 6.42
N ILE A 13 -17.95 -5.73 7.67
CA ILE A 13 -19.37 -5.69 8.02
C ILE A 13 -20.06 -4.50 7.37
N ASN A 14 -19.41 -3.32 7.37
CA ASN A 14 -19.96 -2.13 6.73
C ASN A 14 -20.14 -2.31 5.22
N MET A 15 -19.14 -2.85 4.54
CA MET A 15 -19.23 -3.15 3.10
C MET A 15 -20.37 -4.14 2.81
N VAL A 16 -20.47 -5.25 3.56
CA VAL A 16 -21.57 -6.23 3.37
C VAL A 16 -22.95 -5.61 3.61
N LYS A 17 -23.06 -4.66 4.54
CA LYS A 17 -24.30 -3.92 4.83
C LYS A 17 -24.60 -2.80 3.84
N GLY A 18 -23.72 -2.52 2.87
CA GLY A 18 -23.88 -1.38 1.95
C GLY A 18 -23.61 -0.01 2.59
N VAL A 19 -22.89 0.03 3.72
CA VAL A 19 -22.53 1.27 4.42
C VAL A 19 -21.18 1.78 3.92
N SER A 20 -21.19 2.97 3.31
CA SER A 20 -19.96 3.67 2.93
C SER A 20 -19.20 4.16 4.17
N MET A 21 -17.87 4.24 4.07
CA MET A 21 -17.05 4.62 5.23
C MET A 21 -15.74 5.33 4.87
N LEU A 22 -15.21 6.03 5.87
CA LEU A 22 -13.81 6.42 5.97
C LEU A 22 -13.10 5.39 6.84
N LEU A 23 -12.00 4.82 6.33
CA LEU A 23 -11.16 3.86 7.04
C LEU A 23 -9.80 4.50 7.33
N ASP A 24 -9.63 5.00 8.57
CA ASP A 24 -8.39 5.60 9.07
C ASP A 24 -7.63 4.55 9.88
N VAL A 25 -6.77 3.80 9.19
CA VAL A 25 -6.01 2.67 9.74
C VAL A 25 -4.54 2.84 9.38
N PRO A 26 -3.62 2.82 10.35
CA PRO A 26 -2.21 3.06 10.11
C PRO A 26 -1.58 2.09 9.10
N THR A 27 -0.52 2.54 8.43
CA THR A 27 0.30 1.69 7.55
C THR A 27 0.83 0.46 8.29
N GLY A 28 0.80 -0.70 7.62
CA GLY A 28 1.08 -2.01 8.25
C GLY A 28 -0.04 -2.51 9.18
N GLY A 29 -1.14 -1.76 9.31
CA GLY A 29 -2.31 -2.15 10.09
C GLY A 29 -3.07 -3.34 9.50
N GLY A 30 -2.81 -3.70 8.24
CA GLY A 30 -3.50 -4.81 7.55
C GLY A 30 -4.84 -4.39 6.94
N LYS A 31 -4.97 -3.11 6.55
CA LYS A 31 -6.21 -2.56 5.94
C LYS A 31 -6.64 -3.32 4.68
N THR A 32 -5.68 -3.85 3.92
CA THR A 32 -5.90 -4.45 2.61
C THR A 32 -6.82 -5.68 2.65
N LEU A 33 -6.75 -6.50 3.71
CA LEU A 33 -7.65 -7.66 3.84
C LEU A 33 -9.14 -7.23 3.84
N ALA A 34 -9.45 -6.07 4.43
CA ALA A 34 -10.81 -5.54 4.46
C ALA A 34 -11.33 -5.13 3.06
N PHE A 35 -10.44 -4.92 2.09
CA PHE A 35 -10.81 -4.45 0.75
C PHE A 35 -11.57 -5.52 -0.03
N TRP A 36 -11.15 -6.78 0.06
CA TRP A 36 -11.76 -7.89 -0.68
C TRP A 36 -12.48 -8.91 0.17
N TRP A 37 -12.35 -8.86 1.52
CA TRP A 37 -13.11 -9.74 2.41
C TRP A 37 -14.62 -9.81 2.13
N PRO A 38 -15.32 -8.73 1.73
CA PRO A 38 -16.74 -8.83 1.40
C PRO A 38 -17.04 -9.83 0.28
N LEU A 39 -16.10 -10.11 -0.63
CA LEU A 39 -16.26 -11.17 -1.63
C LEU A 39 -16.42 -12.54 -0.98
N LEU A 40 -15.65 -12.81 0.09
CA LEU A 40 -15.67 -14.10 0.80
C LEU A 40 -17.01 -14.35 1.50
N TYR A 41 -17.68 -13.29 1.96
CA TYR A 41 -19.04 -13.40 2.49
C TYR A 41 -20.04 -13.88 1.43
N HIS A 42 -19.84 -13.48 0.17
CA HIS A 42 -20.64 -13.88 -0.97
C HIS A 42 -20.05 -15.09 -1.73
N TRP A 43 -19.05 -15.74 -1.17
CA TRP A 43 -18.31 -16.81 -1.83
C TRP A 43 -18.89 -18.17 -1.46
N ALA A 44 -19.35 -18.92 -2.47
CA ALA A 44 -19.81 -20.28 -2.34
C ALA A 44 -19.12 -21.15 -3.41
N PRO A 45 -17.89 -21.63 -3.15
CA PRO A 45 -17.07 -22.30 -4.17
C PRO A 45 -17.57 -23.70 -4.51
N ASP A 46 -18.29 -24.33 -3.59
CA ASP A 46 -18.85 -25.68 -3.73
C ASP A 46 -20.33 -25.66 -4.16
N ASP A 47 -20.87 -24.48 -4.47
CA ASP A 47 -22.25 -24.28 -4.88
C ASP A 47 -22.33 -23.96 -6.38
N ASP A 48 -22.55 -25.00 -7.18
CA ASP A 48 -22.79 -24.90 -8.63
C ASP A 48 -24.18 -24.33 -8.97
N THR A 49 -25.02 -24.02 -7.97
CA THR A 49 -26.25 -23.27 -8.22
C THR A 49 -25.89 -21.82 -8.50
N GLU A 50 -26.34 -21.32 -9.65
CA GLU A 50 -26.31 -19.96 -10.24
C GLU A 50 -25.95 -18.74 -9.33
N GLN A 51 -24.86 -18.81 -8.56
CA GLN A 51 -24.33 -17.69 -7.79
C GLN A 51 -23.45 -16.89 -8.72
N THR A 52 -23.99 -15.78 -9.24
CA THR A 52 -23.19 -14.87 -10.06
C THR A 52 -22.07 -14.28 -9.19
N PRO A 53 -20.79 -14.52 -9.54
CA PRO A 53 -19.68 -14.11 -8.71
C PRO A 53 -19.65 -12.60 -8.51
N LYS A 54 -19.25 -12.14 -7.32
CA LYS A 54 -19.21 -10.71 -6.99
C LYS A 54 -17.87 -10.08 -7.35
N ILE A 55 -17.91 -8.77 -7.57
CA ILE A 55 -16.78 -7.96 -8.00
C ILE A 55 -16.53 -6.84 -6.98
N ILE A 56 -15.26 -6.52 -6.73
CA ILE A 56 -14.83 -5.30 -6.05
C ILE A 56 -13.83 -4.55 -6.93
N LEU A 57 -14.03 -3.25 -7.03
CA LEU A 57 -13.11 -2.32 -7.70
C LEU A 57 -12.25 -1.61 -6.66
N ILE A 58 -10.92 -1.67 -6.82
CA ILE A 58 -9.96 -1.02 -5.92
C ILE A 58 -9.17 0.02 -6.70
N ILE A 59 -9.24 1.29 -6.29
CA ILE A 59 -8.45 2.39 -6.83
C ILE A 59 -7.23 2.58 -5.94
N SER A 60 -6.03 2.48 -6.53
CA SER A 60 -4.76 2.64 -5.81
C SER A 60 -3.71 3.35 -6.68
N PRO A 61 -2.78 4.14 -6.11
CA PRO A 61 -1.78 4.88 -6.88
C PRO A 61 -0.51 4.07 -7.17
N LEU A 62 -0.27 2.98 -6.42
CA LEU A 62 1.02 2.29 -6.34
C LEU A 62 1.04 1.04 -7.22
N VAL A 63 1.54 1.19 -8.45
CA VAL A 63 1.57 0.12 -9.48
C VAL A 63 2.21 -1.18 -8.99
N ALA A 64 3.37 -1.11 -8.34
CA ALA A 64 4.06 -2.29 -7.83
C ALA A 64 3.18 -3.05 -6.82
N LEU A 65 2.60 -2.32 -5.87
CA LEU A 65 1.72 -2.87 -4.84
C LEU A 65 0.44 -3.48 -5.43
N MET A 66 -0.13 -2.86 -6.47
CA MET A 66 -1.29 -3.42 -7.17
C MET A 66 -0.99 -4.79 -7.79
N GLY A 67 0.19 -4.95 -8.40
CA GLY A 67 0.63 -6.21 -9.00
C GLY A 67 0.85 -7.31 -7.96
N GLU A 68 1.52 -6.98 -6.85
CA GLU A 68 1.72 -7.90 -5.72
C GLU A 68 0.37 -8.35 -5.14
N GLN A 69 -0.53 -7.43 -4.83
CA GLN A 69 -1.84 -7.75 -4.25
C GLN A 69 -2.73 -8.57 -5.19
N ALA A 70 -2.66 -8.32 -6.50
CA ALA A 70 -3.36 -9.14 -7.50
C ALA A 70 -2.79 -10.57 -7.53
N ASN A 71 -1.46 -10.72 -7.51
CA ASN A 71 -0.80 -12.02 -7.48
C ASN A 71 -1.14 -12.81 -6.20
N ASP A 72 -1.17 -12.16 -5.04
CA ASP A 72 -1.56 -12.79 -3.77
C ASP A 72 -2.98 -13.36 -3.85
N LEU A 73 -3.93 -12.60 -4.40
CA LEU A 73 -5.30 -13.06 -4.62
C LEU A 73 -5.38 -14.24 -5.59
N ILE A 74 -4.63 -14.20 -6.70
CA ILE A 74 -4.56 -15.30 -7.68
C ILE A 74 -4.02 -16.57 -7.02
N GLN A 75 -2.98 -16.45 -6.18
CA GLN A 75 -2.42 -17.58 -5.43
C GLN A 75 -3.43 -18.18 -4.44
N CYS A 76 -4.34 -17.36 -3.90
CA CYS A 76 -5.47 -17.80 -3.10
C CYS A 76 -6.67 -18.32 -3.93
N GLY A 77 -6.57 -18.38 -5.25
CA GLY A 77 -7.64 -18.85 -6.15
C GLY A 77 -8.72 -17.81 -6.44
N ILE A 78 -8.49 -16.53 -6.14
CA ILE A 78 -9.40 -15.42 -6.46
C ILE A 78 -8.93 -14.76 -7.75
N PRO A 79 -9.70 -14.81 -8.85
CA PRO A 79 -9.36 -14.11 -10.08
C PRO A 79 -9.22 -12.61 -9.85
N ALA A 80 -8.01 -12.09 -10.02
CA ALA A 80 -7.70 -10.68 -9.81
C ALA A 80 -6.81 -10.12 -10.93
N ILE A 81 -6.87 -8.81 -11.13
CA ILE A 81 -6.06 -8.14 -12.16
C ILE A 81 -5.56 -6.77 -11.66
N ALA A 82 -4.33 -6.42 -12.02
CA ALA A 82 -3.79 -5.07 -11.89
C ALA A 82 -3.84 -4.38 -13.27
N LEU A 83 -4.69 -3.36 -13.40
CA LEU A 83 -4.87 -2.59 -14.62
C LEU A 83 -3.99 -1.34 -14.60
N THR A 84 -2.93 -1.37 -15.42
CA THR A 84 -1.86 -0.36 -15.49
C THR A 84 -1.59 0.00 -16.95
N SER A 85 -0.75 1.01 -17.20
CA SER A 85 -0.32 1.34 -18.58
C SER A 85 0.50 0.24 -19.24
N GLU A 86 1.02 -0.69 -18.45
CA GLU A 86 1.85 -1.81 -18.91
C GLU A 86 1.03 -3.07 -19.17
N THR A 87 -0.27 -3.07 -18.84
CA THR A 87 -1.16 -4.20 -19.10
C THR A 87 -1.26 -4.46 -20.61
N PRO A 88 -0.86 -5.65 -21.09
CA PRO A 88 -1.03 -6.04 -22.49
C PRO A 88 -2.51 -6.06 -22.86
N ASN A 89 -2.84 -5.63 -24.08
CA ASN A 89 -4.22 -5.59 -24.58
C ASN A 89 -5.21 -4.94 -23.58
N LEU A 90 -4.87 -3.78 -23.04
CA LEU A 90 -5.66 -3.11 -21.99
C LEU A 90 -7.18 -3.03 -22.29
N GLU A 91 -7.59 -2.78 -23.53
CA GLU A 91 -9.02 -2.76 -23.88
C GLU A 91 -9.73 -4.11 -23.68
N GLU A 92 -9.04 -5.22 -23.97
CA GLU A 92 -9.55 -6.58 -23.76
C GLU A 92 -9.65 -6.85 -22.25
N ALA A 93 -8.59 -6.56 -21.49
CA ALA A 93 -8.59 -6.70 -20.03
C ALA A 93 -9.71 -5.88 -19.35
N LEU A 94 -10.01 -4.68 -19.87
CA LEU A 94 -11.13 -3.87 -19.39
C LEU A 94 -12.49 -4.49 -19.72
N LYS A 95 -12.64 -5.09 -20.91
CA LYS A 95 -13.87 -5.83 -21.28
C LYS A 95 -14.05 -7.05 -20.39
N ASP A 96 -13.00 -7.83 -20.19
CA ASP A 96 -13.02 -9.04 -19.34
C ASP A 96 -13.39 -8.68 -17.90
N PHE A 97 -12.83 -7.59 -17.36
CA PHE A 97 -13.25 -7.09 -16.05
C PHE A 97 -14.73 -6.65 -16.04
N GLY A 98 -15.17 -5.93 -17.07
CA GLY A 98 -16.57 -5.54 -17.25
C GLY A 98 -17.53 -6.73 -17.37
N LEU A 99 -17.06 -7.87 -17.90
CA LEU A 99 -17.81 -9.10 -18.10
C LEU A 99 -17.71 -10.08 -16.92
N ASN A 100 -17.11 -9.67 -15.80
CA ASN A 100 -16.94 -10.49 -14.59
C ASN A 100 -16.02 -11.71 -14.78
N GLU A 101 -14.96 -11.58 -15.58
CA GLU A 101 -13.89 -12.59 -15.62
C GLU A 101 -12.95 -12.46 -14.40
N PHE A 102 -12.84 -11.27 -13.82
CA PHE A 102 -12.08 -10.99 -12.60
C PHE A 102 -13.00 -10.54 -11.45
N ARG A 103 -12.71 -11.00 -10.23
CA ARG A 103 -13.44 -10.65 -8.98
C ARG A 103 -12.88 -9.39 -8.34
N VAL A 104 -11.59 -9.12 -8.52
CA VAL A 104 -10.93 -7.92 -8.01
C VAL A 104 -10.14 -7.26 -9.13
N ALA A 105 -10.36 -5.97 -9.36
CA ALA A 105 -9.44 -5.17 -10.18
C ALA A 105 -8.83 -4.06 -9.35
N PHE A 106 -7.50 -4.00 -9.37
CA PHE A 106 -6.74 -2.85 -8.93
C PHE A 106 -6.56 -1.93 -10.13
N VAL A 107 -6.96 -0.66 -10.01
CA VAL A 107 -6.94 0.29 -11.11
C VAL A 107 -6.32 1.60 -10.66
N ARG A 108 -5.45 2.16 -11.49
CA ARG A 108 -4.94 3.52 -11.24
C ARG A 108 -6.05 4.56 -11.41
N PRO A 109 -6.05 5.64 -10.61
CA PRO A 109 -7.08 6.68 -10.70
C PRO A 109 -7.14 7.32 -12.10
N GLU A 110 -6.01 7.55 -12.77
CA GLU A 110 -5.96 8.14 -14.13
C GLU A 110 -6.65 7.25 -15.18
N MET A 111 -6.62 5.93 -14.97
CA MET A 111 -7.26 4.98 -15.87
C MET A 111 -8.75 4.86 -15.56
N ALA A 112 -9.11 4.82 -14.28
CA ALA A 112 -10.48 4.64 -13.83
C ALA A 112 -11.41 5.79 -14.28
N ILE A 113 -10.89 7.01 -14.38
CA ILE A 113 -11.62 8.18 -14.91
C ILE A 113 -11.63 8.26 -16.45
N GLY A 114 -10.90 7.38 -17.13
CA GLY A 114 -10.74 7.41 -18.58
C GLY A 114 -11.95 6.89 -19.36
N ASN A 115 -12.10 7.35 -20.60
CA ASN A 115 -13.22 6.97 -21.47
C ASN A 115 -13.30 5.45 -21.72
N SER A 116 -12.16 4.76 -21.89
CA SER A 116 -12.16 3.32 -22.15
C SER A 116 -12.68 2.53 -20.94
N PHE A 117 -12.27 2.91 -19.72
CA PHE A 117 -12.79 2.30 -18.50
C PHE A 117 -14.30 2.52 -18.38
N HIS A 118 -14.77 3.74 -18.64
CA HIS A 118 -16.20 4.01 -18.64
C HIS A 118 -16.98 3.19 -19.69
N GLN A 119 -16.45 3.06 -20.90
CA GLN A 119 -17.10 2.31 -21.98
C GLN A 119 -17.19 0.81 -21.72
N HIS A 120 -16.12 0.20 -21.21
CA HIS A 120 -16.02 -1.26 -21.09
C HIS A 120 -16.43 -1.78 -19.70
N VAL A 121 -16.25 -0.97 -18.65
CA VAL A 121 -16.52 -1.38 -17.26
C VAL A 121 -17.79 -0.72 -16.73
N LEU A 122 -17.81 0.62 -16.64
CA LEU A 122 -18.92 1.32 -15.96
C LEU A 122 -20.25 1.22 -16.71
N LYS A 123 -20.23 1.04 -18.04
CA LYS A 123 -21.45 0.78 -18.84
C LYS A 123 -21.85 -0.69 -18.91
N SER A 124 -21.03 -1.62 -18.41
CA SER A 124 -21.37 -3.04 -18.43
C SER A 124 -22.46 -3.34 -17.41
N GLU A 125 -23.58 -3.88 -17.86
CA GLU A 125 -24.67 -4.33 -16.99
C GLU A 125 -24.21 -5.45 -16.06
N VAL A 126 -23.32 -6.33 -16.54
CA VAL A 126 -22.74 -7.43 -15.76
C VAL A 126 -21.90 -6.88 -14.60
N PHE A 127 -21.05 -5.89 -14.87
CA PHE A 127 -20.28 -5.22 -13.82
C PHE A 127 -21.20 -4.56 -12.80
N GLN A 128 -22.18 -3.78 -13.26
CA GLN A 128 -23.08 -3.03 -12.37
C GLN A 128 -23.90 -3.97 -11.48
N ALA A 129 -24.40 -5.09 -12.01
CA ALA A 129 -25.18 -6.06 -11.23
C ALA A 129 -24.35 -6.86 -10.20
N ASN A 130 -23.03 -6.94 -10.38
CA ASN A 130 -22.15 -7.79 -9.57
C ASN A 130 -21.14 -7.02 -8.72
N ASN A 131 -20.96 -5.72 -8.96
CA ASN A 131 -20.11 -4.86 -8.15
C ASN A 131 -20.72 -4.64 -6.77
N ILE A 132 -20.06 -5.16 -5.73
CA ILE A 132 -20.49 -5.02 -4.34
C ILE A 132 -19.70 -3.97 -3.57
N GLY A 133 -18.74 -3.30 -4.19
CA GLY A 133 -17.94 -2.31 -3.47
C GLY A 133 -16.89 -1.59 -4.30
N LEU A 134 -16.69 -0.32 -3.96
CA LEU A 134 -15.56 0.48 -4.40
C LEU A 134 -14.63 0.75 -3.21
N VAL A 135 -13.35 0.48 -3.39
CA VAL A 135 -12.30 0.89 -2.46
C VAL A 135 -11.47 1.99 -3.11
N ILE A 136 -11.25 3.09 -2.39
CA ILE A 136 -10.31 4.15 -2.77
C ILE A 136 -9.21 4.12 -1.72
N ASP A 137 -8.07 3.53 -2.07
CA ASP A 137 -6.88 3.47 -1.22
C ASP A 137 -6.02 4.73 -1.38
N GLU A 138 -5.17 5.01 -0.40
CA GLU A 138 -4.31 6.20 -0.35
C GLU A 138 -5.08 7.51 -0.60
N LEU A 139 -6.24 7.64 0.06
CA LEU A 139 -7.16 8.76 -0.10
C LEU A 139 -6.52 10.13 0.14
N HIS A 140 -5.41 10.19 0.87
CA HIS A 140 -4.63 11.40 1.10
C HIS A 140 -4.19 12.08 -0.21
N ALA A 141 -4.01 11.33 -1.31
CA ALA A 141 -3.66 11.85 -2.64
C ALA A 141 -4.70 12.81 -3.26
N VAL A 142 -5.91 12.91 -2.68
CA VAL A 142 -6.99 13.81 -3.16
C VAL A 142 -6.72 15.29 -2.91
N ASP A 143 -5.78 15.64 -2.01
CA ASP A 143 -5.54 17.04 -1.63
C ASP A 143 -4.06 17.43 -1.49
N LYS A 144 -3.62 18.36 -2.35
CA LYS A 144 -2.31 19.02 -2.31
C LYS A 144 -2.00 19.78 -1.02
N LEU A 145 -3.00 20.12 -0.22
CA LEU A 145 -2.79 20.76 1.08
C LEU A 145 -2.39 19.74 2.16
N VAL A 146 -2.60 18.44 1.89
CA VAL A 146 -2.39 17.36 2.86
C VAL A 146 -1.14 16.55 2.53
N THR A 147 -0.80 16.40 1.25
CA THR A 147 0.32 15.59 0.80
C THR A 147 1.07 16.24 -0.36
N GLU A 148 2.36 15.92 -0.45
CA GLU A 148 3.18 16.20 -1.64
C GLU A 148 2.92 15.20 -2.77
N ASP A 149 2.43 13.98 -2.47
CA ASP A 149 2.00 12.97 -3.46
C ASP A 149 0.56 13.22 -3.95
N PHE A 150 0.23 14.48 -4.23
CA PHE A 150 -1.09 14.84 -4.72
C PHE A 150 -1.30 14.37 -6.15
N ARG A 151 -2.46 13.76 -6.41
CA ARG A 151 -2.87 13.30 -7.74
C ARG A 151 -4.18 13.93 -8.15
N VAL A 152 -4.15 14.71 -9.23
CA VAL A 152 -5.36 15.38 -9.78
C VAL A 152 -6.46 14.35 -10.07
N SER A 153 -6.10 13.19 -10.59
CA SER A 153 -6.99 12.08 -10.90
C SER A 153 -7.84 11.62 -9.70
N TYR A 154 -7.31 11.66 -8.47
CA TYR A 154 -8.08 11.35 -7.26
C TYR A 154 -9.22 12.34 -7.03
N SER A 155 -8.99 13.64 -7.29
CA SER A 155 -10.04 14.66 -7.14
C SER A 155 -11.17 14.52 -8.17
N GLU A 156 -10.91 13.80 -9.27
CA GLU A 156 -11.86 13.55 -10.35
C GLU A 156 -12.64 12.24 -10.18
N LEU A 157 -12.31 11.41 -9.18
CA LEU A 157 -13.02 10.15 -8.91
C LEU A 157 -14.51 10.33 -8.60
N ALA A 158 -14.94 11.55 -8.25
CA ALA A 158 -16.36 11.89 -8.16
C ALA A 158 -17.14 11.58 -9.45
N THR A 159 -16.47 11.64 -10.61
CA THR A 159 -17.08 11.30 -11.91
C THR A 159 -17.37 9.81 -11.99
N LEU A 160 -16.39 8.95 -11.69
CA LEU A 160 -16.55 7.51 -11.60
C LEU A 160 -17.65 7.12 -10.61
N ILE A 161 -17.64 7.71 -9.40
CA ILE A 161 -18.60 7.41 -8.34
C ILE A 161 -20.05 7.64 -8.80
N LYS A 162 -20.31 8.69 -9.58
CA LYS A 162 -21.64 9.01 -10.11
C LYS A 162 -22.17 7.99 -11.12
N HIS A 163 -21.30 7.16 -11.70
CA HIS A 163 -21.67 6.12 -12.67
C HIS A 163 -21.91 4.76 -12.02
N LEU A 164 -21.65 4.61 -10.72
CA LEU A 164 -21.96 3.36 -9.99
C LEU A 164 -23.46 3.32 -9.64
N LEU A 165 -24.02 2.11 -9.58
CA LEU A 165 -25.38 1.93 -9.07
C LEU A 165 -25.54 2.45 -7.64
N THR A 166 -26.70 3.03 -7.38
CA THR A 166 -27.09 3.46 -6.03
C THR A 166 -27.03 2.27 -5.07
N GLY A 167 -26.33 2.45 -3.95
CA GLY A 167 -26.22 1.44 -2.90
C GLY A 167 -24.88 0.68 -2.91
N VAL A 168 -24.05 0.83 -3.93
CA VAL A 168 -22.66 0.32 -3.88
C VAL A 168 -21.88 1.07 -2.79
N PRO A 169 -21.43 0.39 -1.72
CA PRO A 169 -20.67 1.03 -0.65
C PRO A 169 -19.29 1.45 -1.14
N ILE A 170 -18.82 2.59 -0.61
CA ILE A 170 -17.49 3.13 -0.92
C ILE A 170 -16.67 3.17 0.36
N MET A 171 -15.60 2.38 0.39
CA MET A 171 -14.56 2.43 1.40
C MET A 171 -13.47 3.41 0.95
N ARG A 172 -13.19 4.42 1.77
CA ARG A 172 -12.13 5.39 1.49
C ARG A 172 -11.06 5.25 2.54
N ALA A 173 -9.95 4.62 2.17
CA ALA A 173 -8.91 4.19 3.09
C ALA A 173 -7.69 5.11 3.03
N SER A 174 -7.10 5.38 4.19
CA SER A 174 -5.83 6.09 4.33
C SER A 174 -5.14 5.69 5.63
N ALA A 175 -3.82 5.83 5.67
CA ALA A 175 -3.03 5.68 6.89
C ALA A 175 -3.33 6.77 7.93
N THR A 176 -3.73 7.95 7.45
CA THR A 176 -4.09 9.10 8.26
C THR A 176 -5.23 9.86 7.60
N LEU A 177 -6.29 10.21 8.35
CA LEU A 177 -7.38 11.08 7.91
C LEU A 177 -7.54 12.29 8.83
N PRO A 178 -6.61 13.27 8.81
CA PRO A 178 -6.80 14.50 9.58
C PRO A 178 -8.08 15.24 9.15
N PRO A 179 -8.70 16.05 10.02
CA PRO A 179 -9.98 16.71 9.72
C PRO A 179 -9.99 17.51 8.40
N ILE A 180 -8.86 18.12 8.03
CA ILE A 180 -8.72 18.82 6.75
C ILE A 180 -8.93 17.88 5.55
N LEU A 181 -8.38 16.67 5.60
CA LEU A 181 -8.55 15.67 4.55
C LEU A 181 -9.98 15.14 4.51
N GLN A 182 -10.61 14.90 5.66
CA GLN A 182 -12.01 14.48 5.73
C GLN A 182 -12.94 15.50 5.04
N ASN A 183 -12.73 16.80 5.30
CA ASN A 183 -13.49 17.87 4.65
C ASN A 183 -13.25 17.91 3.14
N SER A 184 -11.99 17.77 2.71
CA SER A 184 -11.63 17.73 1.29
C SER A 184 -12.28 16.55 0.57
N VAL A 185 -12.37 15.38 1.22
CA VAL A 185 -13.03 14.19 0.67
C VAL A 185 -14.52 14.44 0.47
N VAL A 186 -15.21 14.99 1.48
CA VAL A 186 -16.64 15.32 1.36
C VAL A 186 -16.87 16.30 0.21
N TYR A 187 -16.07 17.36 0.12
CA TYR A 187 -16.22 18.38 -0.91
C TYR A 187 -15.88 17.88 -2.32
N LYS A 188 -14.72 17.22 -2.49
CA LYS A 188 -14.21 16.84 -3.82
C LYS A 188 -14.87 15.57 -4.36
N LEU A 189 -15.05 14.55 -3.51
CA LEU A 189 -15.63 13.27 -3.93
C LEU A 189 -17.16 13.24 -3.85
N GLY A 190 -17.80 14.33 -3.40
CA GLY A 190 -19.25 14.44 -3.28
C GLY A 190 -19.84 13.40 -2.33
N VAL A 191 -19.11 13.08 -1.25
CA VAL A 191 -19.54 12.07 -0.28
C VAL A 191 -20.77 12.59 0.47
N SER A 192 -21.83 11.77 0.56
CA SER A 192 -22.96 12.09 1.43
C SER A 192 -22.48 12.23 2.88
N THR A 193 -23.19 12.96 3.74
CA THR A 193 -22.83 13.00 5.17
C THR A 193 -23.16 11.70 5.91
N ASN A 194 -23.73 10.70 5.23
CA ASN A 194 -24.12 9.41 5.80
C ASN A 194 -23.04 8.35 5.49
N TYR A 195 -21.94 8.42 6.23
CA TYR A 195 -20.88 7.41 6.22
C TYR A 195 -20.40 7.13 7.64
N ASP A 196 -19.89 5.93 7.86
CA ASP A 196 -19.19 5.60 9.11
C ASP A 196 -17.74 6.06 9.03
N HIS A 197 -17.19 6.52 10.15
CA HIS A 197 -15.77 6.83 10.27
C HIS A 197 -15.11 5.85 11.25
N LEU A 198 -14.36 4.90 10.71
CA LEU A 198 -13.64 3.89 11.48
C LEU A 198 -12.19 4.35 11.64
N ALA A 199 -11.89 4.96 12.79
CA ALA A 199 -10.57 5.48 13.11
C ALA A 199 -9.85 4.65 14.16
N PHE A 200 -8.65 4.20 13.83
CA PHE A 200 -7.82 3.36 14.67
C PHE A 200 -6.48 4.03 14.93
N SER A 201 -6.03 3.97 16.18
CA SER A 201 -4.80 4.63 16.60
C SER A 201 -3.57 4.05 15.92
N ASN A 202 -2.68 4.92 15.44
CA ASN A 202 -1.31 4.59 15.01
C ASN A 202 -0.32 4.53 16.18
N ALA A 203 -0.79 4.58 17.43
CA ALA A 203 0.10 4.47 18.58
C ALA A 203 0.74 3.07 18.58
N LYS A 204 2.04 3.04 18.29
CA LYS A 204 2.88 1.85 18.46
C LYS A 204 3.63 2.02 19.78
N PRO A 205 3.13 1.44 20.89
CA PRO A 205 3.73 1.62 22.22
C PRO A 205 5.19 1.14 22.27
N ASP A 206 5.56 0.22 21.37
CA ASP A 206 6.90 -0.33 21.24
C ASP A 206 7.84 0.54 20.38
N ILE A 207 7.36 1.67 19.83
CA ILE A 207 8.19 2.64 19.09
C ILE A 207 8.53 3.84 19.97
N ARG A 208 9.84 4.09 20.11
CA ARG A 208 10.37 5.29 20.78
C ARG A 208 10.82 6.33 19.76
N LEU A 209 10.24 7.53 19.83
CA LEU A 209 10.67 8.67 19.03
C LEU A 209 11.79 9.43 19.74
N SER A 210 12.84 9.79 18.99
CA SER A 210 13.96 10.61 19.48
C SER A 210 14.38 11.57 18.39
N VAL A 211 14.53 12.86 18.73
CA VAL A 211 15.07 13.89 17.84
C VAL A 211 16.45 14.28 18.37
N ARG A 212 17.46 14.23 17.51
CA ARG A 212 18.84 14.62 17.84
C ARG A 212 19.30 15.70 16.88
N ILE A 213 19.98 16.70 17.42
CA ILE A 213 20.65 17.73 16.61
C ILE A 213 21.97 17.13 16.14
N LEU A 214 22.24 17.18 14.83
CA LEU A 214 23.51 16.73 14.25
C LEU A 214 24.67 17.53 14.85
N GLN A 215 25.71 16.83 15.29
CA GLN A 215 26.91 17.43 15.88
C GLN A 215 28.00 17.67 14.81
N HIS A 216 27.89 17.02 13.65
CA HIS A 216 28.84 17.11 12.57
C HIS A 216 28.20 17.69 11.29
N LYS A 217 29.04 17.98 10.28
CA LYS A 217 28.55 18.44 8.98
C LYS A 217 27.78 17.31 8.29
N LEU A 218 26.67 17.63 7.64
CA LEU A 218 25.77 16.64 7.00
C LEU A 218 26.52 15.59 6.15
N GLY A 219 27.37 16.03 5.21
CA GLY A 219 28.12 15.13 4.34
C GLY A 219 29.34 14.45 4.97
N SER A 220 29.54 14.56 6.28
CA SER A 220 30.59 13.79 6.98
C SER A 220 30.10 12.47 7.55
N TYR A 221 28.78 12.31 7.71
CA TYR A 221 28.12 11.12 8.25
C TYR A 221 28.60 10.66 9.64
N ALA A 222 29.45 11.44 10.32
CA ALA A 222 30.06 11.08 11.60
C ALA A 222 29.06 10.90 12.76
N ASP A 223 27.88 11.53 12.66
CA ASP A 223 26.78 11.31 13.60
C ASP A 223 26.20 9.87 13.55
N LEU A 224 26.58 9.05 12.56
CA LEU A 224 26.23 7.63 12.47
C LEU A 224 27.20 6.72 13.21
N LEU A 225 28.42 7.17 13.53
CA LEU A 225 29.42 6.35 14.24
C LEU A 225 28.92 5.77 15.57
N PRO A 226 28.09 6.49 16.38
CA PRO A 226 27.51 5.92 17.60
C PRO A 226 26.57 4.73 17.38
N LEU A 227 26.22 4.38 16.14
CA LEU A 227 25.52 3.13 15.83
C LEU A 227 26.41 1.91 16.06
N PHE A 228 27.74 2.05 15.94
CA PHE A 228 28.68 1.01 16.33
C PHE A 228 28.88 1.03 17.85
N LEU A 229 28.54 -0.07 18.52
CA LEU A 229 28.81 -0.21 19.96
C LEU A 229 30.31 -0.34 20.21
N GLU A 230 30.82 0.32 21.25
CA GLU A 230 32.27 0.35 21.59
C GLU A 230 32.90 -1.05 21.79
N ASN A 231 32.08 -2.07 22.08
CA ASN A 231 32.53 -3.45 22.32
C ASN A 231 31.83 -4.47 21.39
N ALA A 232 31.44 -4.06 20.17
CA ALA A 232 30.83 -4.99 19.22
C ALA A 232 31.79 -6.16 18.91
N ALA A 233 31.34 -7.38 19.19
CA ALA A 233 32.04 -8.65 18.98
C ALA A 233 31.55 -9.38 17.71
N GLY A 234 30.51 -8.88 17.05
CA GLY A 234 30.02 -9.40 15.79
C GLY A 234 28.92 -8.54 15.17
N ALA A 235 28.49 -8.92 13.96
CA ALA A 235 27.41 -8.22 13.26
C ALA A 235 26.12 -8.13 14.10
N ALA A 236 25.80 -9.18 14.87
CA ALA A 236 24.62 -9.22 15.74
C ALA A 236 24.60 -8.15 16.85
N ASP A 237 25.75 -7.56 17.19
CA ASP A 237 25.82 -6.44 18.14
C ASP A 237 25.44 -5.10 17.50
N PHE A 238 25.32 -5.06 16.17
CA PHE A 238 24.71 -3.95 15.46
C PHE A 238 23.22 -4.24 15.28
N SER A 239 22.37 -3.51 16.01
CA SER A 239 20.92 -3.60 15.84
C SER A 239 20.55 -3.30 14.40
N GLN A 240 19.72 -4.16 13.80
CA GLN A 240 19.26 -3.96 12.44
C GLN A 240 18.62 -2.57 12.26
N THR A 241 19.19 -1.76 11.37
CA THR A 241 18.92 -0.32 11.25
C THR A 241 18.69 0.06 9.79
N LEU A 242 17.57 0.73 9.53
CA LEU A 242 17.29 1.39 8.25
C LEU A 242 17.63 2.88 8.35
N ILE A 243 18.38 3.40 7.39
CA ILE A 243 18.81 4.81 7.37
C ILE A 243 18.20 5.49 6.14
N TYR A 244 17.11 6.22 6.34
CA TYR A 244 16.41 6.89 5.23
C TYR A 244 17.09 8.21 4.83
N VAL A 245 17.32 8.37 3.52
CA VAL A 245 17.97 9.53 2.90
C VAL A 245 17.19 10.03 1.68
N ASN A 246 17.45 11.29 1.29
CA ASN A 246 16.70 11.95 0.24
C ASN A 246 17.29 11.74 -1.17
N SER A 247 18.49 11.16 -1.29
CA SER A 247 19.12 10.93 -2.60
C SER A 247 19.79 9.57 -2.68
N CYS A 248 19.78 8.97 -3.88
CA CYS A 248 20.44 7.70 -4.15
C CYS A 248 21.94 7.78 -3.83
N LYS A 249 22.56 8.89 -4.23
CA LYS A 249 23.98 9.17 -3.97
C LYS A 249 24.31 9.19 -2.47
N GLU A 250 23.47 9.79 -1.65
CA GLU A 250 23.68 9.82 -0.19
C GLU A 250 23.57 8.41 0.42
N ALA A 251 22.71 7.54 -0.11
CA ALA A 251 22.62 6.16 0.33
C ALA A 251 23.92 5.39 0.04
N GLU A 252 24.45 5.55 -1.17
CA GLU A 252 25.74 4.97 -1.59
C GLU A 252 26.89 5.49 -0.70
N GLU A 253 26.98 6.82 -0.52
CA GLU A 253 28.03 7.44 0.29
C GLU A 253 27.98 7.03 1.77
N ILE A 254 26.79 6.86 2.34
CA ILE A 254 26.64 6.37 3.72
C ILE A 254 27.09 4.92 3.82
N GLN A 255 26.79 4.05 2.85
CA GLN A 255 27.30 2.67 2.86
C GLN A 255 28.83 2.66 2.88
N ASP A 256 29.46 3.42 1.97
CA ASP A 256 30.92 3.52 1.90
C ASP A 256 31.50 4.05 3.22
N PHE A 257 30.84 5.03 3.84
CA PHE A 257 31.22 5.56 5.15
C PHE A 257 31.15 4.48 6.25
N LEU A 258 30.06 3.70 6.30
CA LEU A 258 29.88 2.62 7.26
C LEU A 258 30.90 1.51 7.04
N TRP A 259 31.17 1.11 5.78
CA TRP A 259 32.21 0.13 5.44
C TRP A 259 33.60 0.58 5.91
N HIS A 260 33.94 1.86 5.76
CA HIS A 260 35.25 2.38 6.15
C HIS A 260 35.47 2.42 7.66
N HIS A 261 34.40 2.62 8.44
CA HIS A 261 34.47 2.77 9.90
C HIS A 261 33.95 1.54 10.65
N CYS A 262 33.61 0.47 9.94
CA CYS A 262 33.14 -0.77 10.49
C CYS A 262 34.21 -1.42 11.39
N PRO A 263 33.90 -1.78 12.65
CA PRO A 263 34.82 -2.53 13.49
C PRO A 263 35.24 -3.85 12.84
N GLU A 264 36.47 -4.31 13.10
CA GLU A 264 37.00 -5.57 12.51
C GLU A 264 36.12 -6.80 12.78
N ALA A 265 35.38 -6.79 13.89
CA ALA A 265 34.48 -7.88 14.28
C ALA A 265 33.19 -7.94 13.44
N ILE A 266 32.83 -6.85 12.76
CA ILE A 266 31.62 -6.78 11.92
C ILE A 266 32.04 -6.88 10.45
N PRO A 267 31.48 -7.82 9.68
CA PRO A 267 31.80 -7.95 8.26
C PRO A 267 31.17 -6.81 7.46
N VAL A 268 31.89 -6.22 6.51
CA VAL A 268 31.37 -5.12 5.67
C VAL A 268 30.09 -5.50 4.92
N VAL A 269 29.91 -6.77 4.58
CA VAL A 269 28.70 -7.31 3.92
C VAL A 269 27.44 -7.24 4.81
N ALA A 270 27.57 -6.83 6.07
CA ALA A 270 26.49 -6.45 6.96
C ALA A 270 25.74 -5.19 6.51
N PHE A 271 26.34 -4.38 5.62
CA PHE A 271 25.82 -3.10 5.18
C PHE A 271 25.66 -3.08 3.66
N GLU A 272 24.48 -2.72 3.18
CA GLU A 272 24.18 -2.62 1.75
C GLU A 272 23.14 -1.50 1.52
N PHE A 273 23.34 -0.63 0.52
CA PHE A 273 22.40 0.44 0.19
C PHE A 273 21.21 -0.08 -0.64
N TYR A 274 20.08 0.62 -0.56
CA TYR A 274 18.90 0.31 -1.36
C TYR A 274 18.28 1.58 -1.97
N HIS A 275 18.16 1.63 -3.30
CA HIS A 275 17.45 2.71 -3.99
C HIS A 275 16.94 2.26 -5.37
N ARG A 276 16.09 3.07 -6.00
CA ARG A 276 15.40 2.75 -7.27
C ARG A 276 16.28 2.23 -8.42
N TYR A 277 17.56 2.62 -8.50
CA TYR A 277 18.45 2.30 -9.63
C TYR A 277 19.22 0.97 -9.51
N ILE A 278 19.11 0.24 -8.39
CA ILE A 278 19.72 -1.09 -8.32
C ILE A 278 18.89 -2.12 -9.12
N ALA A 279 19.54 -3.21 -9.53
CA ALA A 279 18.88 -4.27 -10.29
C ALA A 279 17.76 -4.94 -9.47
N GLU A 280 16.67 -5.36 -10.11
CA GLU A 280 15.54 -6.04 -9.43
C GLU A 280 15.98 -7.30 -8.66
N SER A 281 16.89 -8.09 -9.23
CA SER A 281 17.46 -9.26 -8.52
C SER A 281 18.19 -8.87 -7.23
N GLN A 282 18.83 -7.69 -7.22
CA GLN A 282 19.50 -7.17 -6.03
C GLN A 282 18.50 -6.62 -5.02
N LYS A 283 17.40 -5.99 -5.46
CA LYS A 283 16.31 -5.57 -4.56
C LYS A 283 15.74 -6.75 -3.78
N VAL A 284 15.41 -7.83 -4.49
CA VAL A 284 14.89 -9.06 -3.88
C VAL A 284 15.89 -9.62 -2.88
N HIS A 285 17.16 -9.74 -3.27
CA HIS A 285 18.21 -10.26 -2.39
C HIS A 285 18.39 -9.43 -1.11
N ILE A 286 18.40 -8.11 -1.22
CA ILE A 286 18.52 -7.21 -0.07
C ILE A 286 17.31 -7.35 0.86
N GLN A 287 16.09 -7.40 0.32
CA GLN A 287 14.88 -7.55 1.11
C GLN A 287 14.83 -8.88 1.87
N GLU A 288 15.25 -9.98 1.23
CA GLU A 288 15.40 -11.28 1.89
C GLU A 288 16.42 -11.22 3.03
N ASN A 289 17.58 -10.63 2.78
CA ASN A 289 18.62 -10.48 3.80
C ASN A 289 18.21 -9.57 4.97
N ILE A 290 17.38 -8.56 4.73
CA ILE A 290 16.76 -7.77 5.81
C ILE A 290 15.81 -8.66 6.63
N ARG A 291 14.91 -9.41 5.97
CA ARG A 291 13.96 -10.30 6.67
C ARG A 291 14.65 -11.39 7.49
N ASP A 292 15.75 -11.93 7.00
CA ASP A 292 16.50 -12.99 7.67
C ASP A 292 17.47 -12.46 8.74
N GLY A 293 17.60 -11.13 8.89
CA GLY A 293 18.49 -10.50 9.86
C GLY A 293 19.98 -10.55 9.49
N THR A 294 20.31 -10.93 8.26
CA THR A 294 21.70 -11.05 7.79
C THR A 294 22.30 -9.71 7.39
N LEU A 295 21.49 -8.75 6.93
CA LEU A 295 21.86 -7.34 6.75
C LEU A 295 21.52 -6.53 8.00
N GLN A 296 22.49 -5.82 8.56
CA GLN A 296 22.33 -5.03 9.78
C GLN A 296 22.16 -3.54 9.53
N GLY A 297 22.71 -2.97 8.45
CA GLY A 297 22.52 -1.54 8.16
C GLY A 297 22.20 -1.30 6.70
N VAL A 298 21.07 -0.63 6.44
CA VAL A 298 20.59 -0.38 5.07
C VAL A 298 20.32 1.11 4.88
N PRO A 299 21.28 1.86 4.31
CA PRO A 299 21.03 3.21 3.79
C PRO A 299 20.08 3.15 2.61
N THR A 300 18.98 3.91 2.64
CA THR A 300 17.94 3.74 1.63
C THR A 300 17.14 5.00 1.36
N THR A 301 16.55 5.11 0.16
CA THR A 301 15.50 6.08 -0.09
C THR A 301 14.12 5.50 0.26
N ASP A 302 13.08 6.28 0.08
CA ASP A 302 11.67 5.84 0.08
C ASP A 302 11.37 4.57 -0.77
N ALA A 303 12.22 4.24 -1.74
CA ALA A 303 12.10 3.07 -2.60
C ALA A 303 11.98 1.75 -1.83
N LEU A 304 12.55 1.62 -0.62
CA LEU A 304 12.42 0.40 0.18
C LEU A 304 11.02 0.25 0.80
N GLY A 305 10.38 1.35 1.18
CA GLY A 305 9.06 1.34 1.82
C GLY A 305 7.89 1.00 0.87
N VAL A 306 8.11 1.09 -0.44
CA VAL A 306 7.10 0.78 -1.47
C VAL A 306 6.98 -0.74 -1.71
N VAL A 307 7.96 -1.54 -1.28
CA VAL A 307 8.12 -2.95 -1.70
C VAL A 307 7.85 -3.96 -0.56
N GLY A 308 6.93 -3.62 0.35
CA GLY A 308 6.28 -4.59 1.24
C GLY A 308 6.63 -4.51 2.72
N ASP A 309 5.81 -5.17 3.54
CA ASP A 309 5.95 -5.29 4.99
C ASP A 309 7.26 -6.03 5.34
N LEU A 310 8.32 -5.28 5.63
CA LEU A 310 9.56 -5.81 6.23
C LEU A 310 9.28 -6.13 7.71
N CYS A 311 8.83 -7.35 8.01
CA CYS A 311 8.86 -7.86 9.37
C CYS A 311 10.33 -8.15 9.74
N MET A 312 10.96 -7.23 10.46
CA MET A 312 12.30 -7.47 11.01
C MET A 312 12.18 -8.45 12.19
N PRO A 313 13.04 -9.47 12.30
CA PRO A 313 13.02 -10.39 13.42
C PRO A 313 13.30 -9.63 14.71
N VAL A 314 12.42 -9.79 15.71
CA VAL A 314 12.55 -9.22 17.05
C VAL A 314 13.32 -10.17 17.96
#